data_AF-A0A1U7PWJ6-F1
#
_entry.id   AF-A0A1U7PWJ6-F1
#
_cell.length_a   1.000
_cell.length_b   1.000
_cell.length_c   1.000
_cell.angle_alpha   90.00
_cell.angle_beta   90.00
_cell.angle_gamma   90.00
#
_symmetry.space_group_name_H-M   'P 1'
#
loop_
_entity.id
_entity.type
_entity.pdbx_description
1 polymer ?
#
loop_
_entity_poly.entity_id
_entity_poly.type
_entity_poly.pdbx_seq_one_letter_code
_entity_poly.pdbx_strand_id
1 'polypeptide(L)'
;MEYTRRTDPVFYNAGDAGALIDDSTAQAISSFVKSKYGFDTGSYDQYNNYSQSSKLFNKLDWKINDRHTLSLKNNTVFSEASNLERDGANFRFSGIDFVQKNQASTTTLELKSRFSDQLNNTLLLGYSAIRDYRNPTSSNVMFPQVEIAYNGGTIFLGNDREASVFNMKQKTFEITDNLTYKVGNHTKTPGLTYTIDQFASRVQAQLGLRYNF
;
A
#
# COMPACT_ATOMS: atom_id res chain seq x y z
N MET A 1 9.53 6.31 16.35
CA MET A 1 8.35 5.68 15.74
C MET A 1 7.31 6.76 15.56
N GLU A 2 6.77 6.90 14.37
CA GLU A 2 5.71 7.86 14.05
C GLU A 2 4.38 7.10 13.93
N TYR A 3 3.29 7.68 14.42
CA TYR A 3 1.95 7.09 14.36
C TYR A 3 0.94 8.14 13.92
N THR A 4 0.05 7.75 13.01
CA THR A 4 -1.01 8.62 12.47
C THR A 4 -2.32 7.85 12.44
N ARG A 5 -3.43 8.51 12.79
CA ARG A 5 -4.78 7.96 12.73
C ARG A 5 -5.78 9.01 12.26
N ARG A 6 -6.75 8.60 11.43
CA ARG A 6 -7.90 9.39 11.00
C ARG A 6 -9.16 8.54 11.00
N THR A 7 -10.30 9.18 11.19
CA THR A 7 -11.62 8.56 11.11
C THR A 7 -12.56 9.49 10.36
N ASP A 8 -13.27 8.97 9.38
CA ASP A 8 -14.16 9.71 8.49
C ASP A 8 -15.53 9.04 8.45
N PRO A 9 -16.65 9.78 8.50
CA PRO A 9 -17.97 9.21 8.37
C PRO A 9 -18.24 8.75 6.93
N VAL A 10 -19.00 7.66 6.80
CA VAL A 10 -19.58 7.20 5.55
C VAL A 10 -20.90 7.93 5.32
N PHE A 11 -21.06 8.48 4.12
CA PHE A 11 -22.29 9.16 3.69
C PHE A 11 -23.27 8.18 3.05
N TYR A 12 -24.48 8.63 2.72
CA TYR A 12 -25.50 7.81 2.04
C TYR A 12 -25.88 6.54 2.83
N ASN A 13 -26.01 6.66 4.16
CA ASN A 13 -26.60 5.63 5.01
C ASN A 13 -28.07 5.43 4.64
N ALA A 14 -28.68 4.34 5.08
CA ALA A 14 -30.11 4.12 4.82
C ALA A 14 -30.91 5.32 5.35
N GLY A 15 -31.86 5.82 4.58
CA GLY A 15 -32.67 6.99 4.95
C GLY A 15 -32.00 8.36 4.79
N ASP A 16 -30.69 8.44 4.51
CA ASP A 16 -30.03 9.72 4.22
C ASP A 16 -30.57 10.34 2.91
N ALA A 17 -30.54 11.68 2.83
CA ALA A 17 -30.93 12.38 1.61
C ALA A 17 -30.07 11.95 0.41
N GLY A 18 -30.71 11.40 -0.62
CA GLY A 18 -30.03 10.91 -1.82
C GLY A 18 -29.43 9.50 -1.68
N ALA A 19 -29.65 8.80 -0.57
CA ALA A 19 -29.30 7.39 -0.44
C ALA A 19 -30.18 6.52 -1.35
N LEU A 20 -29.62 5.39 -1.79
CA LEU A 20 -30.33 4.46 -2.67
C LEU A 20 -31.53 3.78 -2.00
N ILE A 21 -31.45 3.53 -0.68
CA ILE A 21 -32.47 2.82 0.09
C ILE A 21 -32.87 3.61 1.34
N ASP A 22 -34.11 3.39 1.78
CA ASP A 22 -34.62 3.86 3.06
C ASP A 22 -34.39 2.83 4.19
N ASP A 23 -34.59 3.25 5.44
CA ASP A 23 -34.45 2.38 6.62
C ASP A 23 -35.34 1.15 6.56
N SER A 24 -36.56 1.30 6.03
CA SER A 24 -37.54 0.22 5.95
C SER A 24 -37.07 -0.92 5.03
N THR A 25 -36.54 -0.56 3.85
CA THR A 25 -35.94 -1.53 2.91
C THR A 25 -34.70 -2.17 3.51
N ALA A 26 -33.81 -1.38 4.13
CA ALA A 26 -32.59 -1.88 4.74
C ALA A 26 -32.87 -2.90 5.86
N GLN A 27 -33.82 -2.57 6.74
CA GLN A 27 -34.24 -3.43 7.85
C GLN A 27 -34.89 -4.72 7.34
N ALA A 28 -35.74 -4.64 6.31
CA ALA A 28 -36.39 -5.82 5.72
C ALA A 28 -35.35 -6.80 5.15
N ILE A 29 -34.35 -6.29 4.41
CA ILE A 29 -33.27 -7.11 3.85
C ILE A 29 -32.44 -7.73 4.98
N SER A 30 -31.98 -6.94 5.95
CA SER A 30 -31.17 -7.43 7.06
C SER A 30 -31.89 -8.52 7.87
N SER A 31 -33.17 -8.30 8.17
CA SER A 31 -34.01 -9.26 8.91
C SER A 31 -34.26 -10.54 8.13
N PHE A 32 -34.50 -10.45 6.83
CA PHE A 32 -34.66 -11.62 5.95
C PHE A 32 -33.36 -12.43 5.90
N VAL A 33 -32.21 -11.78 5.66
CA VAL A 33 -30.93 -12.47 5.56
C VAL A 33 -30.56 -13.17 6.88
N LYS A 34 -30.78 -12.49 8.00
CA LYS A 34 -30.55 -13.06 9.34
C LYS A 34 -31.46 -14.23 9.66
N SER A 35 -32.76 -14.12 9.37
CA SER A 35 -33.74 -15.19 9.65
C SER A 35 -33.61 -16.40 8.73
N LYS A 36 -33.33 -16.18 7.44
CA LYS A 36 -33.27 -17.23 6.42
C LYS A 36 -31.91 -17.93 6.37
N TYR A 37 -30.82 -17.18 6.52
CA TYR A 37 -29.45 -17.68 6.32
C TYR A 37 -28.58 -17.61 7.57
N GLY A 38 -29.05 -17.01 8.67
CA GLY A 38 -28.26 -16.84 9.88
C GLY A 38 -27.07 -15.89 9.73
N PHE A 39 -27.04 -15.09 8.65
CA PHE A 39 -25.95 -14.15 8.39
C PHE A 39 -26.32 -12.75 8.88
N ASP A 40 -25.37 -12.09 9.55
CA ASP A 40 -25.50 -10.69 9.94
C ASP A 40 -24.95 -9.80 8.82
N THR A 41 -25.83 -9.02 8.17
CA THR A 41 -25.44 -8.11 7.10
C THR A 41 -24.53 -6.99 7.56
N GLY A 42 -24.46 -6.72 8.88
CA GLY A 42 -23.86 -5.52 9.44
C GLY A 42 -24.81 -4.33 9.36
N SER A 43 -24.29 -3.17 9.78
CA SER A 43 -25.02 -1.92 9.88
C SER A 43 -25.39 -1.36 8.50
N TYR A 44 -26.59 -0.83 8.38
CA TYR A 44 -27.05 0.03 7.28
C TYR A 44 -27.11 1.51 7.68
N ASP A 45 -26.95 1.78 8.97
CA ASP A 45 -26.94 3.13 9.57
C ASP A 45 -25.54 3.75 9.46
N GLN A 46 -25.35 4.85 10.19
CA GLN A 46 -24.09 5.57 10.36
C GLN A 46 -22.91 4.62 10.58
N TYR A 47 -21.89 4.81 9.76
CA TYR A 47 -20.65 4.05 9.81
C TYR A 47 -19.47 5.00 9.68
N ASN A 48 -18.34 4.66 10.32
CA ASN A 48 -17.11 5.43 10.20
C ASN A 48 -16.02 4.53 9.62
N ASN A 49 -15.34 5.01 8.59
CA ASN A 49 -14.08 4.45 8.17
C ASN A 49 -12.94 4.97 9.04
N TYR A 50 -11.90 4.17 9.20
CA TYR A 50 -10.66 4.60 9.82
C TYR A 50 -9.46 4.28 8.93
N SER A 51 -8.40 5.06 9.12
CA SER A 51 -7.08 4.76 8.57
C SER A 51 -6.04 5.04 9.63
N GLN A 52 -5.09 4.13 9.80
CA GLN A 52 -3.97 4.31 10.71
C GLN A 52 -2.68 3.74 10.14
N SER A 53 -1.56 4.34 10.53
CA SER A 53 -0.25 3.85 10.16
C SER A 53 0.78 4.09 11.25
N SER A 54 1.78 3.23 11.28
CA SER A 54 2.98 3.37 12.09
C SER A 54 4.21 3.22 11.19
N LYS A 55 5.22 4.04 11.46
CA LYS A 55 6.46 4.06 10.69
C LYS A 55 7.66 3.93 11.62
N LEU A 56 8.54 3.01 11.24
CA LEU A 56 9.85 2.83 11.84
C LEU A 56 10.91 3.21 10.82
N PHE A 57 11.74 4.19 11.18
CA PHE A 57 12.86 4.64 10.37
C PHE A 57 14.15 4.45 11.15
N ASN A 58 15.11 3.77 10.54
CA ASN A 58 16.43 3.55 11.08
C ASN A 58 17.47 4.04 10.07
N LYS A 59 18.50 4.73 10.55
CA LYS A 59 19.64 5.09 9.74
C LYS A 59 20.92 4.94 10.55
N LEU A 60 21.91 4.29 9.95
CA LEU A 60 23.27 4.17 10.47
C LEU A 60 24.23 4.69 9.40
N ASP A 61 25.00 5.71 9.74
CA ASP A 61 26.11 6.20 8.92
C ASP A 61 27.42 5.78 9.60
N TRP A 62 28.31 5.14 8.84
CA TRP A 62 29.61 4.68 9.31
C TRP A 62 30.72 5.18 8.39
N LYS A 63 31.60 6.02 8.93
CA LYS A 63 32.85 6.41 8.29
C LYS A 63 33.88 5.30 8.52
N ILE A 64 34.08 4.45 7.51
CA ILE A 64 35.05 3.34 7.57
C ILE A 64 36.48 3.92 7.63
N ASN A 65 36.76 4.92 6.79
CA ASN A 65 37.98 5.73 6.80
C ASN A 65 37.74 7.04 6.04
N ASP A 66 38.80 7.82 5.77
CA ASP A 66 38.69 9.11 5.04
C ASP A 66 38.24 9.00 3.58
N ARG A 67 38.22 7.79 3.02
CA ARG A 67 37.88 7.51 1.63
C ARG A 67 36.59 6.71 1.46
N HIS A 68 36.12 6.02 2.49
CA HIS A 68 34.96 5.12 2.40
C HIS A 68 33.95 5.41 3.50
N THR A 69 32.69 5.58 3.10
CA THR A 69 31.55 5.78 4.00
C THR A 69 30.44 4.82 3.62
N LEU A 70 29.89 4.14 4.62
CA LEU A 70 28.76 3.23 4.49
C LEU A 70 27.54 3.85 5.17
N SER A 71 26.39 3.83 4.52
CA SER A 71 25.11 4.22 5.09
C SER A 71 24.12 3.07 4.94
N LEU A 72 23.51 2.65 6.04
CA LEU A 72 22.38 1.73 6.05
C LEU A 72 21.13 2.50 6.44
N LYS A 73 20.10 2.45 5.59
CA LYS A 73 18.77 3.02 5.84
C LYS A 73 17.73 1.92 5.78
N ASN A 74 16.85 1.85 6.77
CA ASN A 74 15.65 1.03 6.73
C ASN A 74 14.41 1.90 7.02
N ASN A 75 13.37 1.71 6.23
CA ASN A 75 12.07 2.32 6.45
C ASN A 75 11.00 1.24 6.37
N THR A 76 10.31 1.02 7.49
CA THR A 76 9.22 0.05 7.62
C THR A 76 7.93 0.79 7.95
N VAL A 77 6.88 0.52 7.18
CA VAL A 77 5.53 1.07 7.37
C VAL A 77 4.57 -0.08 7.60
N PHE A 78 3.76 0.05 8.64
CA PHE A 78 2.58 -0.78 8.87
C PHE A 78 1.38 0.13 8.81
N SER A 79 0.43 -0.15 7.94
CA SER A 79 -0.82 0.61 7.87
C SER A 79 -2.02 -0.31 7.75
N GLU A 80 -3.14 0.14 8.29
CA GLU A 80 -4.43 -0.49 8.07
C GLU A 80 -5.56 0.53 7.96
N ALA A 81 -6.54 0.22 7.14
CA ALA A 81 -7.71 1.06 6.92
C ALA A 81 -8.95 0.21 6.63
N SER A 82 -10.11 0.67 7.08
CA SER A 82 -11.41 0.15 6.63
C SER A 82 -11.87 0.88 5.36
N ASN A 83 -12.72 0.23 4.56
CA ASN A 83 -13.05 0.65 3.20
C ASN A 83 -14.54 0.45 2.85
N LEU A 84 -15.45 0.87 3.73
CA LEU A 84 -16.88 0.88 3.40
C LEU A 84 -17.24 2.14 2.61
N GLU A 85 -17.81 1.98 1.42
CA GLU A 85 -18.26 3.11 0.60
C GLU A 85 -19.72 2.96 0.18
N ARG A 86 -20.45 4.08 0.20
CA ARG A 86 -21.84 4.17 -0.23
C ARG A 86 -22.00 5.41 -1.10
N ASP A 87 -22.86 5.30 -2.11
CA ASP A 87 -23.24 6.39 -2.99
C ASP A 87 -24.71 6.24 -3.42
N GLY A 88 -25.25 7.22 -4.14
CA GLY A 88 -26.66 7.23 -4.56
C GLY A 88 -27.06 6.10 -5.51
N ALA A 89 -26.11 5.38 -6.10
CA ALA A 89 -26.33 4.22 -6.97
C ALA A 89 -25.86 2.90 -6.36
N ASN A 90 -25.03 2.92 -5.31
CA ASN A 90 -24.48 1.73 -4.68
C ASN A 90 -24.60 1.82 -3.16
N PHE A 91 -25.48 1.00 -2.59
CA PHE A 91 -25.62 0.86 -1.15
C PHE A 91 -24.88 -0.38 -0.64
N ARG A 92 -24.09 -0.26 0.41
CA ARG A 92 -23.37 -1.39 1.02
C ARG A 92 -23.72 -1.52 2.49
N PHE A 93 -24.20 -2.69 2.92
CA PHE A 93 -24.25 -3.00 4.35
C PHE A 93 -22.81 -3.13 4.89
N SER A 94 -22.59 -2.82 6.16
CA SER A 94 -21.23 -2.78 6.72
C SER A 94 -20.52 -4.13 6.73
N GLY A 95 -21.22 -5.25 6.53
CA GLY A 95 -20.59 -6.57 6.35
C GLY A 95 -19.67 -6.63 5.13
N ILE A 96 -19.90 -5.78 4.12
CA ILE A 96 -19.01 -5.63 2.96
C ILE A 96 -17.66 -5.02 3.35
N ASP A 97 -17.59 -4.29 4.46
CA ASP A 97 -16.35 -3.66 4.88
C ASP A 97 -15.23 -4.69 5.10
N PHE A 98 -14.02 -4.26 4.81
CA PHE A 98 -12.80 -5.02 5.02
C PHE A 98 -11.68 -4.11 5.52
N VAL A 99 -10.81 -4.68 6.33
CA VAL A 99 -9.59 -4.00 6.76
C VAL A 99 -8.49 -4.33 5.75
N GLN A 100 -8.09 -3.35 4.94
CA GLN A 100 -6.88 -3.46 4.14
C GLN A 100 -5.67 -3.21 5.03
N LYS A 101 -4.67 -4.09 4.95
CA LYS A 101 -3.43 -4.04 5.72
C LYS A 101 -2.25 -4.04 4.77
N ASN A 102 -1.38 -3.05 4.92
CA ASN A 102 -0.15 -2.93 4.15
C ASN A 102 1.06 -2.96 5.10
N GLN A 103 2.01 -3.83 4.79
CA GLN A 103 3.29 -3.94 5.47
C GLN A 103 4.38 -3.78 4.42
N ALA A 104 5.09 -2.67 4.46
CA ALA A 104 6.14 -2.35 3.49
C ALA A 104 7.44 -2.05 4.21
N SER A 105 8.49 -2.81 3.92
CA SER A 105 9.85 -2.57 4.42
C SER A 105 10.79 -2.35 3.26
N THR A 106 11.54 -1.26 3.31
CA THR A 106 12.57 -0.90 2.35
C THR A 106 13.90 -0.70 3.06
N THR A 107 14.93 -1.42 2.63
CA THR A 107 16.29 -1.31 3.16
C THR A 107 17.22 -0.93 2.03
N THR A 108 18.05 0.07 2.27
CA THR A 108 19.08 0.52 1.33
C THR A 108 20.41 0.56 2.04
N LEU A 109 21.39 -0.13 1.48
CA LEU A 109 22.79 0.00 1.81
C LEU A 109 23.46 0.87 0.74
N GLU A 110 24.13 1.92 1.15
CA GLU A 110 24.91 2.81 0.27
C GLU A 110 26.37 2.76 0.70
N LEU A 111 27.27 2.39 -0.21
CA LEU A 111 28.71 2.47 -0.02
C LEU A 111 29.28 3.54 -0.96
N LYS A 112 29.78 4.62 -0.37
CA LYS A 112 30.53 5.67 -1.08
C LYS A 112 32.01 5.40 -0.95
N SER A 113 32.68 5.31 -2.09
CA SER A 113 34.11 5.02 -2.19
C SER A 113 34.84 6.10 -2.99
N ARG A 114 35.89 6.68 -2.41
CA ARG A 114 36.81 7.60 -3.09
C ARG A 114 38.15 6.92 -3.27
N PHE A 115 38.36 6.32 -4.44
CA PHE A 115 39.61 5.64 -4.75
C PHE A 115 40.75 6.64 -4.99
N SER A 116 40.43 7.77 -5.64
CA SER A 116 41.34 8.92 -5.83
C SER A 116 40.53 10.23 -5.90
N ASP A 117 41.21 11.35 -6.09
CA ASP A 117 40.56 12.66 -6.29
C ASP A 117 39.76 12.72 -7.60
N GLN A 118 40.12 11.86 -8.54
CA GLN A 118 39.53 11.77 -9.87
C GLN A 118 38.54 10.62 -9.98
N LEU A 119 38.63 9.59 -9.15
CA LEU A 119 37.82 8.37 -9.23
C LEU A 119 37.04 8.12 -7.94
N ASN A 120 35.72 8.16 -8.04
CA ASN A 120 34.81 7.83 -6.96
C ASN A 120 33.67 6.95 -7.46
N ASN A 121 33.08 6.18 -6.56
CA ASN A 121 32.02 5.24 -6.83
C ASN A 121 30.97 5.29 -5.71
N THR A 122 29.71 5.14 -6.09
CA THR A 122 28.61 4.92 -5.14
C THR A 122 27.87 3.66 -5.54
N LEU A 123 27.99 2.63 -4.71
CA LEU A 123 27.24 1.38 -4.81
C LEU A 123 26.00 1.48 -3.91
N LEU A 124 24.82 1.21 -4.47
CA LEU A 124 23.57 1.10 -3.73
C LEU A 124 23.01 -0.31 -3.88
N LEU A 125 22.70 -0.95 -2.74
CA LEU A 125 21.97 -2.19 -2.68
C LEU A 125 20.61 -1.91 -2.03
N GLY A 126 19.54 -2.19 -2.77
CA GLY A 126 18.16 -2.01 -2.34
C GLY A 126 17.47 -3.35 -2.14
N TYR A 127 16.71 -3.45 -1.06
CA TYR A 127 15.77 -4.54 -0.83
C TYR A 127 14.42 -3.98 -0.39
N SER A 128 13.35 -4.41 -1.05
CA SER A 128 11.98 -4.06 -0.70
C SER A 128 11.16 -5.33 -0.51
N ALA A 129 10.38 -5.38 0.57
CA ALA A 129 9.38 -6.41 0.82
C ALA A 129 8.06 -5.73 1.16
N ILE A 130 7.04 -6.01 0.36
CA ILE A 130 5.69 -5.46 0.49
C ILE A 130 4.71 -6.62 0.64
N ARG A 131 3.81 -6.51 1.60
CA ARG A 131 2.66 -7.40 1.75
C ARG A 131 1.41 -6.54 1.94
N ASP A 132 0.51 -6.62 0.97
CA ASP A 132 -0.78 -5.93 1.00
C ASP A 132 -1.88 -7.00 0.96
N TYR A 133 -2.76 -6.99 1.95
CA TYR A 133 -3.80 -8.00 2.10
C TYR A 133 -5.04 -7.39 2.73
N ARG A 134 -6.20 -8.00 2.47
CA ARG A 134 -7.48 -7.54 2.99
C ARG A 134 -8.06 -8.61 3.91
N ASN A 135 -8.72 -8.17 4.98
CA ASN A 135 -9.44 -9.04 5.91
C ASN A 135 -10.91 -8.60 5.96
N PRO A 136 -11.87 -9.45 5.56
CA PRO A 136 -13.29 -9.15 5.76
C PRO A 136 -13.63 -8.90 7.23
N THR A 137 -14.58 -8.02 7.50
CA THR A 137 -15.01 -7.68 8.86
C THR A 137 -16.18 -8.53 9.37
N SER A 138 -16.87 -9.25 8.50
CA SER A 138 -18.03 -10.07 8.89
C SER A 138 -17.62 -11.26 9.77
N SER A 139 -18.56 -11.71 10.61
CA SER A 139 -18.36 -12.86 11.50
C SER A 139 -18.33 -14.21 10.76
N ASN A 140 -18.82 -14.25 9.52
CA ASN A 140 -18.81 -15.43 8.66
C ASN A 140 -18.22 -15.08 7.29
N VAL A 141 -16.91 -15.23 7.17
CA VAL A 141 -16.13 -14.92 5.95
C VAL A 141 -16.46 -15.83 4.74
N MET A 142 -17.21 -16.92 4.94
CA MET A 142 -17.60 -17.84 3.87
C MET A 142 -18.93 -17.45 3.22
N PHE A 143 -19.68 -16.50 3.78
CA PHE A 143 -20.91 -16.01 3.17
C PHE A 143 -20.56 -15.20 1.90
N PRO A 144 -21.19 -15.49 0.74
CA PRO A 144 -20.83 -14.84 -0.51
C PRO A 144 -21.22 -13.35 -0.52
N GLN A 145 -20.58 -12.57 -1.39
CA GLN A 145 -21.14 -11.29 -1.79
C GLN A 145 -22.49 -11.52 -2.49
N VAL A 146 -23.52 -10.79 -2.07
CA VAL A 146 -24.83 -10.75 -2.70
C VAL A 146 -25.06 -9.35 -3.25
N GLU A 147 -25.49 -9.29 -4.50
CA GLU A 147 -25.84 -8.06 -5.21
C GLU A 147 -27.33 -8.10 -5.54
N ILE A 148 -28.06 -7.05 -5.15
CA ILE A 148 -29.49 -6.91 -5.40
C ILE A 148 -29.70 -5.65 -6.24
N ALA A 149 -30.19 -5.79 -7.47
CA ALA A 149 -30.57 -4.66 -8.29
C ALA A 149 -31.80 -3.97 -7.69
N TYR A 150 -31.73 -2.65 -7.48
CA TYR A 150 -32.79 -1.87 -6.82
C TYR A 150 -32.78 -0.42 -7.32
N ASN A 151 -33.91 0.11 -7.77
CA ASN A 151 -34.08 1.51 -8.22
C ASN A 151 -33.00 2.02 -9.20
N GLY A 152 -32.50 1.16 -10.09
CA GLY A 152 -31.44 1.51 -11.05
C GLY A 152 -30.02 1.53 -10.45
N GLY A 153 -29.88 1.21 -9.16
CA GLY A 153 -28.63 0.97 -8.46
C GLY A 153 -28.50 -0.47 -7.95
N THR A 154 -27.53 -0.69 -7.07
CA THR A 154 -27.20 -2.01 -6.51
C THR A 154 -27.02 -1.94 -5.00
N ILE A 155 -27.63 -2.89 -4.30
CA ILE A 155 -27.44 -3.14 -2.87
C ILE A 155 -26.47 -4.31 -2.72
N PHE A 156 -25.42 -4.12 -1.91
CA PHE A 156 -24.42 -5.13 -1.60
C PHE A 156 -24.49 -5.56 -0.14
N LEU A 157 -24.45 -6.86 0.10
CA LEU A 157 -24.31 -7.47 1.42
C LEU A 157 -23.43 -8.72 1.34
N GLY A 158 -23.02 -9.25 2.49
CA GLY A 158 -22.11 -10.40 2.55
C GLY A 158 -20.68 -9.94 2.79
N ASN A 159 -19.72 -10.59 2.15
CA ASN A 159 -18.30 -10.21 2.21
C ASN A 159 -17.88 -9.62 0.86
N ASP A 160 -17.03 -8.58 0.88
CA ASP A 160 -16.42 -8.11 -0.37
C ASP A 160 -15.66 -9.26 -1.06
N ARG A 161 -16.03 -9.51 -2.32
CA ARG A 161 -15.55 -10.67 -3.07
C ARG A 161 -14.03 -10.67 -3.27
N GLU A 162 -13.42 -9.51 -3.45
CA GLU A 162 -11.98 -9.39 -3.68
C GLU A 162 -11.23 -9.40 -2.35
N ALA A 163 -11.77 -8.73 -1.33
CA ALA A 163 -11.19 -8.68 -0.01
C ALA A 163 -11.01 -10.07 0.61
N SER A 164 -11.89 -11.01 0.27
CA SER A 164 -11.86 -12.38 0.78
C SER A 164 -10.66 -13.20 0.27
N VAL A 165 -10.00 -12.78 -0.83
CA VAL A 165 -8.91 -13.52 -1.46
C VAL A 165 -7.62 -12.70 -1.66
N PHE A 166 -7.69 -11.37 -1.52
CA PHE A 166 -6.57 -10.49 -1.84
C PHE A 166 -5.41 -10.62 -0.83
N ASN A 167 -4.26 -11.06 -1.34
CA ASN A 167 -3.02 -11.20 -0.56
C ASN A 167 -1.81 -11.08 -1.49
N MET A 168 -1.45 -9.83 -1.82
CA MET A 168 -0.28 -9.52 -2.61
C MET A 168 0.98 -9.57 -1.74
N LYS A 169 1.99 -10.27 -2.24
CA LYS A 169 3.34 -10.26 -1.67
C LYS A 169 4.29 -9.91 -2.80
N GLN A 170 5.14 -8.92 -2.60
CA GLN A 170 6.17 -8.53 -3.56
C GLN A 170 7.51 -8.41 -2.85
N LYS A 171 8.54 -8.97 -3.47
CA LYS A 171 9.93 -8.76 -3.06
C LYS A 171 10.72 -8.25 -4.26
N THR A 172 11.49 -7.20 -4.04
CA THR A 172 12.34 -6.59 -5.07
C THR A 172 13.74 -6.41 -4.53
N PHE A 173 14.72 -6.78 -5.33
CA PHE A 173 16.13 -6.54 -5.06
C PHE A 173 16.72 -5.68 -6.16
N GLU A 174 17.52 -4.70 -5.78
CA GLU A 174 18.13 -3.73 -6.69
C GLU A 174 19.62 -3.57 -6.38
N ILE A 175 20.43 -3.54 -7.43
CA ILE A 175 21.83 -3.16 -7.38
C ILE A 175 22.01 -1.98 -8.32
N THR A 176 22.56 -0.89 -7.82
CA THR A 176 22.92 0.28 -8.62
C THR A 176 24.38 0.63 -8.36
N ASP A 177 25.17 0.71 -9.42
CA ASP A 177 26.57 1.14 -9.35
C ASP A 177 26.76 2.43 -10.15
N ASN A 178 27.23 3.49 -9.48
CA ASN A 178 27.49 4.79 -10.08
C ASN A 178 28.97 5.14 -9.97
N LEU A 179 29.69 5.00 -11.08
CA LEU A 179 31.11 5.35 -11.15
C LEU A 179 31.25 6.78 -11.69
N THR A 180 32.01 7.62 -11.00
CA THR A 180 32.34 8.97 -11.46
C THR A 180 33.84 9.08 -11.67
N TYR A 181 34.24 9.50 -12.87
CA TYR A 181 35.63 9.71 -13.25
C TYR A 181 35.82 11.13 -13.81
N LYS A 182 36.77 11.87 -13.22
CA LYS A 182 37.12 13.24 -13.61
C LYS A 182 38.41 13.24 -14.43
N VAL A 183 38.38 13.91 -15.58
CA VAL A 183 39.54 14.08 -16.49
C VAL A 183 39.61 15.55 -16.91
N GLY A 184 40.57 16.31 -16.39
CA GLY A 184 40.65 17.75 -16.62
C GLY A 184 39.37 18.48 -16.20
N ASN A 185 38.79 19.27 -17.11
CA ASN A 185 37.53 19.98 -16.90
C ASN A 185 36.28 19.14 -17.22
N HIS A 186 36.46 17.84 -17.50
CA HIS A 186 35.38 16.93 -17.88
C HIS A 186 35.08 15.94 -16.74
N THR A 187 33.79 15.71 -16.47
CA THR A 187 33.33 14.67 -15.55
C THR A 187 32.47 13.66 -16.30
N LYS A 188 32.84 12.38 -16.23
CA LYS A 188 32.07 11.26 -16.78
C LYS A 188 31.42 10.48 -15.64
N THR A 189 30.14 10.15 -15.77
CA THR A 189 29.36 9.42 -14.76
C THR A 189 28.57 8.29 -15.41
N PRO A 190 29.22 7.17 -15.79
CA PRO A 190 28.51 5.94 -16.13
C PRO A 190 27.80 5.36 -14.91
N GLY A 191 26.56 4.91 -15.09
CA GLY A 191 25.76 4.22 -14.09
C GLY A 191 25.09 2.98 -14.68
N LEU A 192 25.02 1.91 -13.88
CA LEU A 192 24.30 0.69 -14.22
C LEU A 192 23.39 0.31 -13.06
N THR A 193 22.11 0.06 -13.37
CA THR A 193 21.11 -0.43 -12.42
C THR A 193 20.59 -1.77 -12.91
N TYR A 194 20.57 -2.73 -11.99
CA TYR A 194 19.93 -4.02 -12.16
C TYR A 194 18.84 -4.20 -11.10
N THR A 195 17.66 -4.61 -11.52
CA THR A 195 16.52 -4.84 -10.64
C THR A 195 15.90 -6.18 -10.96
N ILE A 196 15.55 -6.94 -9.92
CA ILE A 196 14.83 -8.20 -10.05
C ILE A 196 13.70 -8.28 -9.02
N ASP A 197 12.56 -8.76 -9.47
CA ASP A 197 11.42 -9.14 -8.64
C ASP A 197 10.84 -10.47 -9.09
N GLN A 198 9.77 -10.91 -8.43
CA GLN A 198 9.11 -12.19 -8.68
C GLN A 198 8.39 -12.30 -10.04
N PHE A 199 8.26 -11.20 -10.79
CA PHE A 199 7.57 -11.15 -12.08
C PHE A 199 8.54 -10.86 -13.24
N ALA A 200 9.63 -10.14 -12.99
CA ALA A 200 10.57 -9.75 -14.04
C ALA A 200 11.98 -9.45 -13.52
N SER A 201 12.94 -9.51 -14.44
CA SER A 201 14.25 -8.88 -14.27
C SER A 201 14.43 -7.75 -15.28
N ARG A 202 15.13 -6.69 -14.88
CA ARG A 202 15.33 -5.47 -15.67
C ARG A 202 16.77 -4.97 -15.50
N VAL A 203 17.37 -4.53 -16.60
CA VAL A 203 18.68 -3.87 -16.64
C VAL A 203 18.50 -2.48 -17.24
N GLN A 204 19.08 -1.46 -16.63
CA GLN A 204 19.11 -0.10 -17.13
C GLN A 204 20.53 0.45 -17.06
N ALA A 205 21.06 0.94 -18.18
CA ALA A 205 22.34 1.62 -18.24
C ALA A 205 22.14 3.11 -18.52
N GLN A 206 22.92 3.96 -17.87
CA GLN A 206 22.90 5.41 -18.06
C GLN A 206 24.34 5.95 -18.21
N LEU A 207 24.55 6.87 -19.15
CA LEU A 207 25.82 7.56 -19.33
C LEU A 207 25.59 9.08 -19.20
N GLY A 208 26.27 9.73 -18.26
CA GLY A 208 26.26 11.18 -18.11
C GLY A 208 27.62 11.82 -18.37
N LEU A 209 27.65 12.94 -19.10
CA LEU A 209 28.82 13.80 -19.28
C LEU A 209 28.48 15.21 -18.76
N ARG A 210 29.34 15.77 -17.91
CA ARG A 210 29.21 17.16 -17.42
C ARG A 210 30.50 17.92 -17.65
N TYR A 211 30.36 19.18 -18.06
CA TYR A 211 31.47 20.13 -18.25
C TYR A 211 31.40 21.17 -17.13
N ASN A 212 32.55 21.49 -16.54
CA ASN A 212 32.67 22.62 -15.63
C ASN A 212 33.55 23.68 -16.32
N PHE A 213 33.07 24.92 -16.36
CA PHE A 213 33.79 26.10 -16.85
C PHE A 213 34.48 26.79 -15.69
#